data_AF-A0A645FJV8-F1
#
_entry.id   AF-A0A645FJV8-F1
#
_cell.length_a   1.000
_cell.length_b   1.000
_cell.length_c   1.000
_cell.angle_alpha   90.00
_cell.angle_beta   90.00
_cell.angle_gamma   90.00
#
_symmetry.space_group_name_H-M   'P 1'
#
loop_
_entity.id
_entity.type
_entity.pdbx_description
1 polymer ?
#
loop_
_entity_poly.entity_id
_entity_poly.type
_entity_poly.pdbx_seq_one_letter_code
_entity_poly.pdbx_strand_id
1 'polypeptide(L)' 'MGHDDIGIVANITSLISKEKQVTLRSISIDSNAGLFQGNLTIMVSDNKELDMIVKKISQVKGVKHVLRS' A
#
# COMPACT_ATOMS: atom_id res chain seq x y z
N MET A 1 9.85 -8.37 -18.96
CA MET A 1 10.09 -9.21 -17.78
C MET A 1 9.95 -8.31 -16.57
N GLY A 2 8.92 -8.58 -15.75
CA GLY A 2 8.37 -7.65 -14.77
C GLY A 2 9.36 -7.30 -13.68
N HIS A 3 9.73 -6.01 -13.63
CA HIS A 3 10.57 -5.45 -12.59
C HIS A 3 9.77 -4.53 -11.65
N ASP A 4 8.54 -4.18 -12.03
CA ASP A 4 7.75 -3.15 -11.34
C ASP A 4 6.85 -3.73 -10.23
N ASP A 5 6.43 -5.00 -10.32
CA ASP A 5 5.43 -5.58 -9.41
C ASP A 5 5.99 -5.75 -7.99
N ILE A 6 7.16 -6.40 -7.87
CA ILE A 6 7.82 -6.67 -6.58
C ILE A 6 8.26 -5.35 -5.92
N GLY A 7 8.71 -4.37 -6.72
CA GLY A 7 9.19 -3.08 -6.23
C GLY A 7 8.08 -2.25 -5.58
N ILE A 8 6.88 -2.24 -6.15
CA ILE A 8 5.73 -1.51 -5.59
C ILE A 8 5.31 -2.12 -4.25
N VAL A 9 5.23 -3.45 -4.16
CA VAL A 9 4.89 -4.16 -2.91
C VAL A 9 5.88 -3.80 -1.80
N ALA A 10 7.18 -3.89 -2.10
CA ALA A 10 8.24 -3.58 -1.15
C ALA A 10 8.20 -2.11 -0.72
N ASN A 11 7.94 -1.18 -1.64
CA ASN A 11 7.80 0.24 -1.32
C ASN A 11 6.60 0.53 -0.41
N ILE A 12 5.43 -0.02 -0.71
CA ILE A 12 4.22 0.17 0.11
C ILE A 12 4.45 -0.42 1.51
N THR A 13 4.98 -1.64 1.57
CA THR A 13 5.28 -2.32 2.84
C THR A 13 6.29 -1.52 3.66
N SER A 14 7.38 -1.07 3.05
CA SER A 14 8.41 -0.26 3.71
C SER A 14 7.87 1.09 4.19
N LEU A 15 6.98 1.71 3.41
CA LEU A 15 6.32 2.95 3.79
C LEU A 15 5.48 2.76 5.05
N ILE A 16 4.68 1.69 5.11
CA ILE A 16 3.85 1.39 6.28
C ILE A 16 4.70 1.00 7.49
N SER A 17 5.75 0.19 7.30
CA SER A 17 6.64 -0.21 8.40
C SER A 17 7.42 0.95 9.04
N LYS A 18 7.54 2.09 8.36
CA LYS A 18 8.16 3.31 8.94
C LYS A 18 7.21 4.07 9.87
N GLU A 19 5.92 3.78 9.81
CA GLU A 19 4.89 4.49 10.56
C GLU A 19 4.66 3.80 11.90
N LYS A 20 5.00 4.48 13.00
CA LYS A 20 4.97 3.88 14.34
C LYS A 20 3.56 3.56 14.85
N GLN A 21 2.54 4.23 14.33
CA GLN A 21 1.15 4.12 14.77
C GLN A 21 0.30 3.25 13.83
N VAL A 22 0.94 2.62 12.83
CA VAL A 22 0.27 1.76 11.86
C VAL A 22 0.85 0.36 11.92
N THR A 23 -0.02 -0.62 12.05
CA THR A 23 0.35 -2.03 12.02
C THR A 23 -0.15 -2.69 10.75
N LEU A 24 0.75 -3.27 9.96
CA LEU A 24 0.40 -4.13 8.84
C LEU A 24 -0.16 -5.45 9.36
N ARG A 25 -1.41 -5.79 9.01
CA ARG A 25 -2.02 -7.09 9.36
C ARG A 25 -1.87 -8.12 8.25
N SER A 26 -2.17 -7.72 7.02
CA SER A 26 -2.05 -8.59 5.86
C SER A 26 -1.87 -7.76 4.60
N ILE A 27 -1.20 -8.35 3.62
CA ILE A 27 -1.05 -7.80 2.29
C ILE A 27 -1.22 -8.93 1.28
N SER A 28 -2.07 -8.72 0.30
CA SER A 28 -2.33 -9.66 -0.78
C SER A 28 -2.28 -8.88 -2.08
N ILE A 29 -1.38 -9.25 -2.98
CA ILE A 29 -1.16 -8.53 -4.22
C ILE A 29 -1.18 -9.54 -5.35
N ASP A 30 -2.08 -9.29 -6.29
CA ASP A 30 -2.21 -10.02 -7.52
C ASP A 30 -1.79 -9.12 -8.67
N SER A 31 -1.11 -9.69 -9.65
CA SER A 31 -0.71 -8.97 -10.86
C SER A 31 -1.23 -9.75 -12.06
N ASN A 32 -2.07 -9.11 -12.86
CA ASN A 32 -2.65 -9.70 -14.05
C ASN A 32 -2.45 -8.76 -15.24
N ALA A 33 -1.85 -9.27 -16.32
CA ALA A 33 -1.63 -8.55 -17.56
C ALA A 33 -0.95 -7.16 -17.40
N GLY A 34 -0.04 -7.01 -16.45
CA GLY A 34 0.68 -5.75 -16.18
C GLY A 34 -0.11 -4.71 -15.36
N LEU A 35 -1.29 -5.07 -14.88
CA LEU A 35 -2.02 -4.33 -13.86
C LEU A 35 -1.85 -5.04 -12.52
N PHE A 36 -1.41 -4.28 -11.51
CA PHE A 36 -1.33 -4.76 -10.14
C PHE A 36 -2.64 -4.42 -9.43
N GLN A 37 -3.10 -5.33 -8.58
CA GLN A 37 -4.20 -5.09 -7.67
C GLN A 37 -3.84 -5.66 -6.31
N GLY A 38 -3.83 -4.80 -5.30
CA GLY A 38 -3.42 -5.14 -3.94
C GLY A 38 -4.52 -4.85 -2.95
N ASN A 39 -4.80 -5.82 -2.08
CA ASN A 39 -5.56 -5.65 -0.87
C ASN A 39 -4.62 -5.58 0.32
N LEU A 40 -4.78 -4.53 1.12
CA LEU A 40 -3.93 -4.21 2.25
C LEU A 40 -4.81 -4.03 3.48
N THR A 41 -4.53 -4.80 4.53
CA THR A 41 -5.19 -4.63 5.82
C THR A 41 -4.20 -4.02 6.80
N ILE A 42 -4.52 -2.83 7.29
CA ILE A 42 -3.76 -2.14 8.33
C ILE A 42 -4.65 -1.85 9.53
N MET A 43 -4.03 -1.83 10.71
CA MET A 43 -4.62 -1.21 11.89
C MET A 43 -3.99 0.15 12.11
N VAL A 44 -4.84 1.14 12.34
CA VAL A 44 -4.47 2.52 12.68
C VAL A 44 -5.12 2.90 13.99
N SER A 45 -4.51 3.82 14.72
CA SER A 45 -5.09 4.33 15.97
C SER A 45 -6.30 5.24 15.73
N ASP A 46 -6.28 6.04 14.64
CA ASP A 46 -7.30 7.04 14.35
C ASP A 46 -7.51 7.24 12.83
N ASN A 47 -8.66 7.81 12.44
CA ASN A 47 -8.94 8.12 11.03
C ASN A 47 -7.95 9.10 10.39
N LYS A 48 -7.29 9.97 11.18
CA LYS A 48 -6.26 10.89 10.65
C LYS A 48 -5.04 10.14 10.12
N GLU A 49 -4.62 9.10 10.82
CA GLU A 49 -3.54 8.21 10.40
C GLU A 49 -3.92 7.49 9.11
N LEU A 50 -5.15 6.94 9.03
CA LEU A 50 -5.65 6.31 7.81
C LEU A 50 -5.55 7.24 6.59
N ASP A 51 -6.05 8.47 6.71
CA ASP A 51 -6.00 9.46 5.64
C ASP A 51 -4.56 9.82 5.24
N MET A 52 -3.64 9.90 6.22
CA MET A 52 -2.21 10.13 5.94
C MET A 52 -1.60 8.97 5.16
N ILE A 53 -1.88 7.73 5.56
CA ILE A 53 -1.38 6.54 4.87
C ILE A 53 -1.93 6.44 3.46
N VAL A 54 -3.23 6.66 3.27
CA VAL A 54 -3.87 6.65 1.95
C VAL A 54 -3.21 7.68 1.03
N LYS A 55 -2.96 8.90 1.52
CA LYS A 55 -2.23 9.93 0.76
C LYS A 55 -0.81 9.49 0.41
N LYS A 56 -0.06 8.96 1.38
CA LYS A 56 1.31 8.48 1.17
C LYS A 56 1.38 7.35 0.14
N ILE A 57 0.48 6.37 0.22
CA ILE A 57 0.38 5.28 -0.76
C ILE A 57 0.04 5.83 -2.15
N SER A 58 -0.88 6.79 -2.25
CA SER A 58 -1.24 7.43 -3.52
C SER A 58 -0.09 8.22 -4.15
N GLN A 59 0.93 8.62 -3.38
CA GLN A 59 2.13 9.29 -3.89
C GLN A 59 3.22 8.31 -4.34
N VAL A 60 3.08 7.01 -4.08
CA VAL A 60 4.02 6.00 -4.55
C VAL A 60 3.96 5.90 -6.06
N LYS A 61 5.13 6.01 -6.71
CA LYS A 61 5.25 5.91 -8.16
C LYS A 61 4.73 4.55 -8.64
N GLY A 62 3.72 4.57 -9.50
CA GLY A 62 3.04 3.37 -10.00
C GLY A 62 1.64 3.18 -9.42
N VAL A 63 1.30 3.80 -8.29
CA VAL A 63 -0.06 3.73 -7.73
C VAL A 63 -0.99 4.66 -8.50
N LYS A 64 -1.99 4.06 -9.17
CA LYS A 64 -3.01 4.82 -9.92
C LYS A 64 -4.19 5.25 -9.06
N HIS A 65 -4.72 4.33 -8.24
CA HIS A 65 -5.89 4.56 -7.41
C HIS A 65 -5.77 3.81 -6.09
N VAL A 66 -6.23 4.44 -5.02
CA VAL A 66 -6.36 3.83 -3.69
C VAL A 66 -7.82 3.96 -3.28
N LEU A 67 -8.43 2.85 -2.87
CA LEU A 67 -9.78 2.80 -2.34
C LEU A 67 -9.70 2.37 -0.87
N ARG A 68 -10.56 2.97 -0.05
CA ARG A 68 -10.79 2.56 1.34
C ARG A 68 -12.22 2.05 1.49
N SER A 69 -12.40 0.99 2.26
CA SER A 69 -13.69 0.32 2.52
C SER A 69 -13.92 0.16 4.01
#